data_AF-A0A9Q6WR28-F1
#
_entry.id   AF-A0A9Q6WR28-F1
#
_cell.length_a   1.000
_cell.length_b   1.000
_cell.length_c   1.000
_cell.angle_alpha   90.00
_cell.angle_beta   90.00
_cell.angle_gamma   90.00
#
_symmetry.space_group_name_H-M   'P 1'
#
loop_
_entity.id
_entity.type
_entity.pdbx_description
1 polymer ?
#
loop_
_entity_poly.entity_id
_entity_poly.type
_entity_poly.pdbx_seq_one_letter_code
_entity_poly.pdbx_strand_id
1 'polypeptide(L)'
;MKPTMNEATMIQQGIKHVQAHQRALSEKLDFFLSIIDGAKGDPDFCLLRLASHASATALTSWYLNGDLELFKQWSYVSGKLEYVQFKRNPGRWFPAYLLLMPLMSDNEALIQWFMHNDLSFDMGKVSDSRTAEFHAYQALLALRGEWKALEERSLSVIGHSAAKMKKYEIDHRFYLALSRHDVDGMESVLQELTSPKIAKVRNSEQAFGFTEKLIGTHAVIYAKIAWRHGFKLKVNSPWIPEEWLPVSPLSHYVDPYRFLEDLAIV
;
A
#
# COMPACT_ATOMS: atom_id res chain seq x y z
N MET A 1 -10.50 -18.26 -8.12
CA MET A 1 -11.76 -18.81 -7.59
C MET A 1 -12.83 -17.72 -7.68
N LYS A 2 -14.07 -18.02 -8.11
CA LYS A 2 -15.14 -16.99 -8.17
C LYS A 2 -15.51 -16.57 -6.72
N PRO A 3 -15.75 -15.29 -6.44
CA PRO A 3 -16.13 -14.84 -5.10
C PRO A 3 -17.40 -15.55 -4.63
N THR A 4 -17.48 -15.88 -3.35
CA THR A 4 -18.73 -16.35 -2.74
C THR A 4 -19.81 -15.25 -2.85
N MET A 5 -21.09 -15.61 -2.80
CA MET A 5 -22.21 -14.64 -2.91
C MET A 5 -22.12 -13.50 -1.87
N ASN A 6 -21.58 -13.80 -0.67
CA ASN A 6 -21.32 -12.80 0.38
C ASN A 6 -20.13 -11.88 0.02
N GLU A 7 -19.05 -12.44 -0.53
CA GLU A 7 -17.89 -11.67 -1.01
C GLU A 7 -18.22 -10.76 -2.19
N ALA A 8 -18.99 -11.25 -3.17
CA ALA A 8 -19.44 -10.45 -4.31
C ALA A 8 -20.28 -9.23 -3.85
N THR A 9 -21.16 -9.44 -2.87
CA THR A 9 -21.96 -8.37 -2.27
C THR A 9 -21.07 -7.34 -1.56
N MET A 10 -20.06 -7.80 -0.82
CA MET A 10 -19.12 -6.93 -0.12
C MET A 10 -18.24 -6.12 -1.08
N ILE A 11 -17.73 -6.74 -2.14
CA ILE A 11 -16.97 -6.04 -3.20
C ILE A 11 -17.85 -4.98 -3.84
N GLN A 12 -19.12 -5.29 -4.17
CA GLN A 12 -20.04 -4.31 -4.74
C GLN A 12 -20.30 -3.12 -3.79
N GLN A 13 -20.40 -3.36 -2.49
CA GLN A 13 -20.48 -2.28 -1.50
C GLN A 13 -19.20 -1.44 -1.45
N GLY A 14 -18.03 -2.08 -1.51
CA GLY A 14 -16.73 -1.41 -1.59
C GLY A 14 -16.64 -0.51 -2.81
N ILE A 15 -17.04 -1.02 -3.98
CA ILE A 15 -17.05 -0.26 -5.24
C ILE A 15 -17.94 0.98 -5.11
N LYS A 16 -19.19 0.82 -4.63
CA LYS A 16 -20.10 1.96 -4.42
C LYS A 16 -19.53 2.99 -3.45
N HIS A 17 -18.87 2.54 -2.38
CA HIS A 17 -18.26 3.40 -1.39
C HIS A 17 -17.11 4.23 -1.99
N VAL A 18 -16.16 3.59 -2.66
CA VAL A 18 -15.02 4.29 -3.28
C VAL A 18 -15.49 5.23 -4.39
N GLN A 19 -16.47 4.82 -5.20
CA GLN A 19 -17.04 5.67 -6.26
C GLN A 19 -17.72 6.93 -5.68
N ALA A 20 -18.45 6.81 -4.57
CA ALA A 20 -19.04 7.96 -3.91
C ALA A 20 -17.97 8.94 -3.39
N HIS A 21 -16.90 8.41 -2.80
CA HIS A 21 -15.76 9.21 -2.35
C HIS A 21 -15.03 9.89 -3.51
N GLN A 22 -14.79 9.18 -4.61
CA GLN A 22 -14.19 9.74 -5.81
C GLN A 22 -15.00 10.94 -6.30
N ARG A 23 -16.32 10.78 -6.52
CA ARG A 23 -17.19 11.87 -6.98
C ARG A 23 -17.14 13.09 -6.06
N ALA A 24 -17.30 12.88 -4.74
CA ALA A 24 -17.29 13.97 -3.77
C ALA A 24 -15.94 14.71 -3.70
N LEU A 25 -14.84 14.01 -4.00
CA LEU A 25 -13.51 14.61 -4.10
C LEU A 25 -13.32 15.34 -5.43
N SER A 26 -13.80 14.78 -6.54
CA SER A 26 -13.74 15.39 -7.87
C SER A 26 -14.44 16.75 -7.89
N GLU A 27 -15.60 16.87 -7.24
CA GLU A 27 -16.35 18.13 -7.10
C GLU A 27 -15.58 19.23 -6.35
N LYS A 28 -14.51 18.89 -5.62
CA LYS A 28 -13.70 19.81 -4.81
C LYS A 28 -12.27 19.97 -5.33
N LEU A 29 -11.93 19.42 -6.50
CA LEU A 29 -10.56 19.47 -7.03
C LEU A 29 -10.04 20.90 -7.17
N ASP A 30 -10.81 21.78 -7.81
CA ASP A 30 -10.41 23.17 -8.02
C ASP A 30 -10.16 23.90 -6.70
N PHE A 31 -10.97 23.60 -5.68
CA PHE A 31 -10.77 24.13 -4.34
C PHE A 31 -9.42 23.65 -3.76
N PHE A 32 -9.14 22.34 -3.77
CA PHE A 32 -7.87 21.81 -3.24
C PHE A 32 -6.65 22.38 -3.97
N LEU A 33 -6.72 22.48 -5.30
CA LEU A 33 -5.66 23.05 -6.13
C LEU A 33 -5.44 24.53 -5.81
N SER A 34 -6.50 25.32 -5.65
CA SER A 34 -6.38 26.74 -5.31
C SER A 34 -5.65 27.00 -3.98
N ILE A 35 -5.84 26.12 -2.98
CA ILE A 35 -5.13 26.21 -1.69
C ILE A 35 -3.64 25.87 -1.87
N ILE A 36 -3.31 24.87 -2.69
CA ILE A 36 -1.92 24.47 -2.95
C ILE A 36 -1.17 25.58 -3.71
N ASP A 37 -1.83 26.24 -4.67
CA ASP A 37 -1.25 27.30 -5.49
C ASP A 37 -1.07 28.66 -4.77
N GLY A 38 -1.35 28.71 -3.46
CA GLY A 38 -1.01 29.86 -2.61
C GLY A 38 -2.21 30.64 -2.03
N ALA A 39 -3.42 30.10 -2.09
CA ALA A 39 -4.53 30.64 -1.32
C ALA A 39 -4.39 30.36 0.20
N LYS A 40 -5.17 31.06 1.03
CA LYS A 40 -5.19 30.83 2.49
C LYS A 40 -5.86 29.50 2.81
N GLY A 41 -5.17 28.60 3.49
CA GLY A 41 -5.72 27.32 3.94
C GLY A 41 -4.64 26.37 4.45
N ASP A 42 -5.00 25.09 4.56
CA ASP A 42 -4.09 24.01 4.93
C ASP A 42 -3.69 23.21 3.68
N PRO A 43 -2.49 23.46 3.11
CA PRO A 43 -2.01 22.74 1.93
C PRO A 43 -1.73 21.26 2.21
N ASP A 44 -1.39 20.87 3.44
CA ASP A 44 -1.12 19.46 3.78
C ASP A 44 -2.43 18.66 3.79
N PHE A 45 -3.50 19.26 4.31
CA PHE A 45 -4.84 18.70 4.18
C PHE A 45 -5.25 18.55 2.71
N CYS A 46 -5.02 19.57 1.87
CA CYS A 46 -5.39 19.52 0.46
C CYS A 46 -4.58 18.46 -0.32
N LEU A 47 -3.28 18.31 -0.05
CA LEU A 47 -2.46 17.23 -0.59
C LEU A 47 -3.00 15.85 -0.21
N LEU A 48 -3.38 15.65 1.06
CA LEU A 48 -4.01 14.41 1.52
C LEU A 48 -5.33 14.12 0.78
N ARG A 49 -6.16 15.15 0.54
CA ARG A 49 -7.42 15.00 -0.21
C ARG A 49 -7.17 14.68 -1.69
N LEU A 50 -6.16 15.28 -2.33
CA LEU A 50 -5.76 14.93 -3.69
C LEU A 50 -5.21 13.49 -3.76
N ALA A 51 -4.42 13.05 -2.78
CA ALA A 51 -3.92 11.68 -2.71
C ALA A 51 -5.07 10.70 -2.56
N SER A 52 -6.05 11.04 -1.71
CA SER A 52 -7.28 10.27 -1.55
C SER A 52 -8.08 10.19 -2.85
N HIS A 53 -8.16 11.29 -3.61
CA HIS A 53 -8.84 11.35 -4.90
C HIS A 53 -8.15 10.44 -5.92
N ALA A 54 -6.83 10.50 -5.99
CA ALA A 54 -6.02 9.67 -6.88
C ALA A 54 -6.17 8.18 -6.52
N SER A 55 -6.07 7.83 -5.24
CA SER A 55 -6.31 6.46 -4.74
C SER A 55 -7.71 5.95 -5.12
N ALA A 56 -8.75 6.75 -4.90
CA ALA A 56 -10.11 6.38 -5.27
C ALA A 56 -10.28 6.21 -6.78
N THR A 57 -9.66 7.09 -7.58
CA THR A 57 -9.68 7.02 -9.05
C THR A 57 -8.95 5.81 -9.59
N ALA A 58 -7.81 5.42 -8.99
CA ALA A 58 -7.13 4.19 -9.35
C ALA A 58 -8.07 2.99 -9.14
N LEU A 59 -8.61 2.85 -7.92
CA LEU A 59 -9.48 1.74 -7.56
C LEU A 59 -10.74 1.67 -8.43
N THR A 60 -11.42 2.79 -8.72
CA THR A 60 -12.60 2.77 -9.58
C THR A 60 -12.27 2.43 -11.03
N SER A 61 -11.13 2.89 -11.55
CA SER A 61 -10.67 2.54 -12.91
C SER A 61 -10.51 1.03 -13.07
N TRP A 62 -9.90 0.38 -12.08
CA TRP A 62 -9.77 -1.08 -12.07
C TRP A 62 -11.13 -1.78 -11.88
N TYR A 63 -11.85 -1.50 -10.80
CA TYR A 63 -13.02 -2.30 -10.43
C TYR A 63 -14.26 -2.06 -11.30
N LEU A 64 -14.37 -0.92 -11.97
CA LEU A 64 -15.48 -0.64 -12.88
C LEU A 64 -15.17 -1.03 -14.32
N ASN A 65 -13.93 -0.81 -14.77
CA ASN A 65 -13.58 -0.90 -16.19
C ASN A 65 -12.51 -1.93 -16.50
N GLY A 66 -11.87 -2.54 -15.50
CA GLY A 66 -10.70 -3.41 -15.70
C GLY A 66 -9.48 -2.67 -16.24
N ASP A 67 -9.43 -1.35 -16.09
CA ASP A 67 -8.40 -0.51 -16.70
C ASP A 67 -7.14 -0.50 -15.82
N LEU A 68 -6.21 -1.41 -16.15
CA LEU A 68 -4.95 -1.55 -15.43
C LEU A 68 -4.00 -0.37 -15.68
N GLU A 69 -3.97 0.19 -16.88
CA GLU A 69 -3.09 1.30 -17.20
C GLU A 69 -3.48 2.55 -16.41
N LEU A 70 -4.78 2.88 -16.41
CA LEU A 70 -5.31 4.01 -15.66
C LEU A 70 -5.20 3.79 -14.15
N PHE A 71 -5.38 2.55 -13.68
CA PHE A 71 -5.08 2.18 -12.28
C PHE A 71 -3.64 2.52 -11.91
N LYS A 72 -2.65 2.05 -12.68
CA LYS A 72 -1.22 2.32 -12.43
C LYS A 72 -0.90 3.81 -12.47
N GLN A 73 -1.46 4.53 -13.44
CA GLN A 73 -1.31 5.97 -13.59
C GLN A 73 -1.81 6.72 -12.35
N TRP A 74 -2.99 6.39 -11.83
CA TRP A 74 -3.51 7.07 -10.64
C TRP A 74 -2.87 6.58 -9.33
N SER A 75 -2.38 5.35 -9.28
CA SER A 75 -1.51 4.88 -8.20
C SER A 75 -0.20 5.68 -8.15
N TYR A 76 0.40 5.99 -9.31
CA TYR A 76 1.56 6.87 -9.40
C TYR A 76 1.24 8.27 -8.84
N VAL A 77 0.16 8.90 -9.30
CA VAL A 77 -0.24 10.24 -8.84
C VAL A 77 -0.47 10.25 -7.32
N SER A 78 -1.16 9.23 -6.80
CA SER A 78 -1.39 9.10 -5.36
C SER A 78 -0.07 8.97 -4.59
N GLY A 79 0.85 8.13 -5.03
CA GLY A 79 2.13 7.96 -4.37
C GLY A 79 3.02 9.20 -4.49
N LYS A 80 2.99 9.91 -5.62
CA LYS A 80 3.73 11.17 -5.80
C LYS A 80 3.21 12.28 -4.89
N LEU A 81 1.90 12.35 -4.64
CA LEU A 81 1.32 13.29 -3.66
C LEU A 81 1.74 12.96 -2.22
N GLU A 82 1.83 11.67 -1.86
CA GLU A 82 2.39 11.25 -0.57
C GLU A 82 3.88 11.62 -0.47
N TYR A 83 4.67 11.43 -1.53
CA TYR A 83 6.05 11.91 -1.61
C TYR A 83 6.17 13.41 -1.30
N VAL A 84 5.30 14.24 -1.89
CA VAL A 84 5.28 15.68 -1.59
C VAL A 84 4.97 15.96 -0.12
N GLN A 85 4.01 15.24 0.47
CA GLN A 85 3.69 15.38 1.89
C GLN A 85 4.90 15.02 2.78
N PHE A 86 5.64 13.96 2.46
CA PHE A 86 6.86 13.61 3.21
C PHE A 86 8.02 14.58 2.98
N LYS A 87 8.19 15.17 1.79
CA LYS A 87 9.18 16.24 1.60
C LYS A 87 8.86 17.46 2.47
N ARG A 88 7.57 17.78 2.65
CA ARG A 88 7.11 18.89 3.50
C ARG A 88 7.20 18.58 4.99
N ASN A 89 6.97 17.32 5.38
CA ASN A 89 7.08 16.86 6.75
C ASN A 89 7.82 15.50 6.82
N PRO A 90 9.16 15.51 6.81
CA PRO A 90 9.95 14.27 6.75
C PRO A 90 9.74 13.31 7.93
N GLY A 91 9.43 13.86 9.11
CA GLY A 91 9.17 13.08 10.33
C GLY A 91 7.73 12.58 10.47
N ARG A 92 6.87 12.76 9.46
CA ARG A 92 5.51 12.19 9.44
C ARG A 92 5.59 10.67 9.64
N TRP A 93 4.63 10.12 10.38
CA TRP A 93 4.50 8.67 10.54
C TRP A 93 4.33 7.96 9.19
N PHE A 94 5.16 6.95 8.93
CA PHE A 94 5.14 6.12 7.73
C PHE A 94 4.72 4.68 8.06
N PRO A 95 3.40 4.39 8.05
CA PRO A 95 2.91 3.02 8.14
C PRO A 95 3.08 2.26 6.82
N ALA A 96 3.34 0.95 6.91
CA ALA A 96 3.60 0.09 5.75
C ALA A 96 2.53 0.14 4.66
N TYR A 97 1.26 0.42 4.99
CA TYR A 97 0.20 0.51 4.00
C TYR A 97 0.37 1.65 2.99
N LEU A 98 1.13 2.70 3.31
CA LEU A 98 1.42 3.79 2.37
C LEU A 98 2.27 3.32 1.19
N LEU A 99 2.90 2.14 1.28
CA LEU A 99 3.59 1.51 0.15
C LEU A 99 2.63 0.99 -0.92
N LEU A 100 1.33 0.83 -0.64
CA LEU A 100 0.39 0.25 -1.60
C LEU A 100 0.42 0.99 -2.95
N MET A 101 0.12 2.28 -2.96
CA MET A 101 0.00 3.03 -4.22
C MET A 101 1.33 3.20 -4.96
N PRO A 102 2.47 3.53 -4.31
CA PRO A 102 3.77 3.48 -4.95
C PRO A 102 4.07 2.13 -5.61
N LEU A 103 3.82 1.01 -4.91
CA LEU A 103 4.08 -0.33 -5.45
C LEU A 103 3.15 -0.70 -6.60
N MET A 104 1.86 -0.35 -6.51
CA MET A 104 0.89 -0.60 -7.58
C MET A 104 1.17 0.21 -8.83
N SER A 105 1.84 1.35 -8.70
CA SER A 105 2.21 2.17 -9.86
C SER A 105 3.27 1.53 -10.75
N ASP A 106 4.09 0.62 -10.22
CA ASP A 106 5.33 0.12 -10.83
C ASP A 106 6.38 1.20 -11.18
N ASN A 107 6.20 2.45 -10.75
CA ASN A 107 7.18 3.52 -11.03
C ASN A 107 8.44 3.33 -10.17
N GLU A 108 9.57 3.02 -10.81
CA GLU A 108 10.80 2.65 -10.10
C GLU A 108 11.35 3.80 -9.24
N ALA A 109 11.40 5.02 -9.76
CA ALA A 109 11.92 6.17 -9.00
C ALA A 109 11.11 6.41 -7.72
N LEU A 110 9.78 6.33 -7.81
CA LEU A 110 8.89 6.47 -6.68
C LEU A 110 9.12 5.36 -5.64
N ILE A 111 9.19 4.11 -6.08
CA ILE A 111 9.42 2.96 -5.20
C ILE A 111 10.80 3.04 -4.52
N GLN A 112 11.84 3.43 -5.25
CA GLN A 112 13.19 3.65 -4.73
C GLN A 112 13.22 4.73 -3.66
N TRP A 113 12.49 5.83 -3.85
CA TRP A 113 12.40 6.87 -2.84
C TRP A 113 11.71 6.36 -1.57
N PHE A 114 10.54 5.73 -1.70
CA PHE A 114 9.78 5.24 -0.54
C PHE A 114 10.52 4.16 0.22
N MET A 115 11.23 3.25 -0.47
CA MET A 115 11.97 2.21 0.23
C MET A 115 13.14 2.77 1.05
N HIS A 116 13.67 3.96 0.72
CA HIS A 116 14.79 4.62 1.42
C HIS A 116 14.35 5.79 2.34
N ASN A 117 13.05 6.00 2.53
CA ASN A 117 12.54 7.05 3.41
C ASN A 117 12.62 6.66 4.90
N ASP A 118 13.84 6.52 5.42
CA ASP A 118 14.09 6.19 6.83
C ASP A 118 13.79 7.35 7.80
N LEU A 119 13.73 8.60 7.32
CA LEU A 119 13.52 9.80 8.16
C LEU A 119 12.19 9.78 8.93
N SER A 120 11.23 9.00 8.48
CA SER A 120 9.93 8.81 9.13
C SER A 120 9.96 7.82 10.30
N PHE A 121 11.11 7.18 10.56
CA PHE A 121 11.27 6.17 11.59
C PHE A 121 12.21 6.63 12.71
N ASP A 122 11.74 6.48 13.95
CA ASP A 122 12.58 6.54 15.13
C ASP A 122 13.35 5.20 15.25
N MET A 123 14.66 5.24 15.00
CA MET A 123 15.50 4.04 15.00
C MET A 123 15.55 3.33 16.36
N GLY A 124 15.32 4.05 17.47
CA GLY A 124 15.17 3.45 18.79
C GLY A 124 13.94 2.53 18.83
N LYS A 125 12.81 3.00 18.31
CA LYS A 125 11.58 2.21 18.23
C LYS A 125 11.65 1.10 17.19
N VAL A 126 12.30 1.32 16.05
CA VAL A 126 12.53 0.27 15.02
C VAL A 126 13.26 -0.94 15.60
N SER A 127 14.02 -0.79 16.68
CA SER A 127 14.69 -1.89 17.37
C SER A 127 13.84 -2.64 18.40
N ASP A 128 12.65 -2.13 18.77
CA ASP A 128 11.77 -2.72 19.78
C ASP A 128 10.53 -3.37 19.15
N SER A 129 10.47 -4.70 19.19
CA SER A 129 9.36 -5.51 18.64
C SER A 129 7.99 -5.28 19.28
N ARG A 130 7.92 -4.45 20.33
CA ARG A 130 6.68 -4.02 20.98
C ARG A 130 6.12 -2.73 20.40
N THR A 131 6.74 -2.16 19.38
CA THR A 131 6.35 -0.89 18.74
C THR A 131 5.75 -1.10 17.35
N ALA A 132 4.90 -0.17 16.89
CA ALA A 132 4.35 -0.24 15.55
C ALA A 132 5.42 0.03 14.47
N GLU A 133 6.39 0.88 14.80
CA GLU A 133 7.58 1.23 14.02
C GLU A 133 8.37 -0.03 13.64
N PHE A 134 8.62 -0.94 14.58
CA PHE A 134 9.30 -2.21 14.29
C PHE A 134 8.58 -3.04 13.22
N HIS A 135 7.24 -3.15 13.33
CA HIS A 135 6.45 -3.95 12.39
C HIS A 135 6.34 -3.29 11.00
N ALA A 136 6.21 -1.96 10.96
CA ALA A 136 6.15 -1.21 9.71
C ALA A 136 7.49 -1.27 8.95
N TYR A 137 8.61 -1.18 9.68
CA TYR A 137 9.96 -1.17 9.09
C TYR A 137 10.30 -2.45 8.30
N GLN A 138 9.71 -3.59 8.67
CA GLN A 138 9.92 -4.85 7.96
C GLN A 138 9.59 -4.77 6.46
N ALA A 139 8.61 -3.96 6.08
CA ALA A 139 8.26 -3.79 4.67
C ALA A 139 9.38 -3.11 3.87
N LEU A 140 10.13 -2.19 4.50
CA LEU A 140 11.30 -1.54 3.88
C LEU A 140 12.47 -2.52 3.75
N LEU A 141 12.76 -3.28 4.82
CA LEU A 141 13.77 -4.35 4.76
C LEU A 141 13.46 -5.37 3.66
N ALA A 142 12.19 -5.76 3.54
CA ALA A 142 11.72 -6.66 2.49
C ALA A 142 11.87 -6.05 1.09
N LEU A 143 11.54 -4.77 0.90
CA LEU A 143 11.73 -4.09 -0.38
C LEU A 143 13.20 -3.99 -0.80
N ARG A 144 14.09 -3.71 0.14
CA ARG A 144 15.53 -3.59 -0.08
C ARG A 144 16.25 -4.94 -0.24
N GLY A 145 15.59 -6.04 0.10
CA GLY A 145 16.20 -7.37 0.08
C GLY A 145 17.21 -7.59 1.21
N GLU A 146 17.01 -6.95 2.37
CA GLU A 146 17.86 -7.11 3.55
C GLU A 146 17.55 -8.43 4.28
N TRP A 147 17.77 -9.57 3.60
CA TRP A 147 17.25 -10.89 3.98
C TRP A 147 17.65 -11.35 5.38
N LYS A 148 18.93 -11.17 5.74
CA LYS A 148 19.44 -11.58 7.05
C LYS A 148 18.72 -10.82 8.18
N ALA A 149 18.65 -9.49 8.06
CA ALA A 149 17.98 -8.65 9.06
C ALA A 149 16.48 -8.96 9.12
N LEU A 150 15.84 -9.16 7.96
CA LEU A 150 14.43 -9.50 7.85
C LEU A 150 14.13 -10.83 8.58
N GLU A 151 14.94 -11.86 8.32
CA GLU A 151 14.82 -13.19 8.94
C GLU A 151 14.99 -13.13 10.46
N GLU A 152 16.10 -12.58 10.94
CA GLU A 152 16.42 -12.50 12.37
C GLU A 152 15.32 -11.77 13.15
N ARG A 153 14.84 -10.64 12.60
CA ARG A 153 13.76 -9.84 13.20
C ARG A 153 12.43 -10.60 13.19
N SER A 154 12.09 -11.31 12.11
CA SER A 154 10.88 -12.11 12.07
C SER A 154 10.87 -13.27 13.05
N LEU A 155 12.00 -13.98 13.20
CA LEU A 155 12.15 -15.05 14.19
C LEU A 155 11.98 -14.55 15.63
N SER A 156 12.42 -13.31 15.93
CA SER A 156 12.24 -12.70 17.26
C SER A 156 10.78 -12.38 17.63
N VAL A 157 9.87 -12.34 16.65
CA VAL A 157 8.45 -12.03 16.87
C VAL A 157 7.57 -13.27 16.86
N ILE A 158 7.82 -14.21 15.96
CA ILE A 158 6.98 -15.40 15.79
C ILE A 158 7.00 -16.24 17.07
N GLY A 159 5.83 -16.38 17.71
CA GLY A 159 5.68 -17.13 18.97
C GLY A 159 6.06 -16.35 20.24
N HIS A 160 6.65 -15.16 20.10
CA HIS A 160 7.19 -14.36 21.20
C HIS A 160 6.56 -12.96 21.30
N SER A 161 5.58 -12.64 20.44
CA SER A 161 4.97 -11.32 20.39
C SER A 161 4.19 -10.97 21.66
N ALA A 162 4.26 -9.70 22.06
CA ALA A 162 3.37 -9.17 23.08
C ALA A 162 1.91 -9.27 22.62
N ALA A 163 0.97 -9.44 23.56
CA ALA A 163 -0.45 -9.66 23.23
C ALA A 163 -1.03 -8.61 22.26
N LYS A 164 -0.64 -7.32 22.42
CA LYS A 164 -1.08 -6.23 21.54
C LYS A 164 -0.54 -6.31 20.10
N MET A 165 0.58 -7.01 19.91
CA MET A 165 1.29 -7.17 18.64
C MET A 165 1.05 -8.53 17.98
N LYS A 166 0.30 -9.43 18.63
CA LYS A 166 -0.01 -10.78 18.13
C LYS A 166 -0.60 -10.78 16.72
N LYS A 167 -1.40 -9.77 16.39
CA LYS A 167 -2.00 -9.59 15.06
C LYS A 167 -0.98 -9.45 13.92
N TYR A 168 0.25 -9.03 14.22
CA TYR A 168 1.32 -8.86 13.23
C TYR A 168 2.22 -10.09 13.07
N GLU A 169 2.03 -11.17 13.85
CA GLU A 169 2.86 -12.37 13.69
C GLU A 169 2.71 -13.01 12.31
N ILE A 170 1.51 -12.94 11.72
CA ILE A 170 1.28 -13.47 10.38
C ILE A 170 2.08 -12.70 9.31
N ASP A 171 2.24 -11.38 9.49
CA ASP A 171 3.07 -10.54 8.62
C ASP A 171 4.53 -11.00 8.70
N HIS A 172 5.02 -11.32 9.91
CA HIS A 172 6.36 -11.87 10.12
C HIS A 172 6.55 -13.27 9.57
N ARG A 173 5.52 -14.12 9.54
CA ARG A 173 5.59 -15.42 8.84
C ARG A 173 5.78 -15.23 7.35
N PHE A 174 5.11 -14.24 6.74
CA PHE A 174 5.33 -13.92 5.33
C PHE A 174 6.77 -13.45 5.11
N TYR A 175 7.26 -12.50 5.91
CA TYR A 175 8.62 -11.98 5.79
C TYR A 175 9.70 -13.06 5.98
N LEU A 176 9.48 -14.01 6.89
CA LEU A 176 10.38 -15.16 7.07
C LEU A 176 10.39 -16.09 5.85
N ALA A 177 9.22 -16.38 5.26
CA ALA A 177 9.17 -17.16 4.03
C ALA A 177 9.85 -16.43 2.87
N LEU A 178 9.61 -15.11 2.75
CA LEU A 178 10.26 -14.26 1.76
C LEU A 178 11.78 -14.25 1.91
N SER A 179 12.32 -14.06 3.12
CA SER A 179 13.78 -14.03 3.36
C SER A 179 14.47 -15.35 3.04
N ARG A 180 13.72 -16.46 3.12
CA ARG A 180 14.19 -17.83 2.80
C ARG A 180 13.91 -18.23 1.35
N HIS A 181 13.32 -17.33 0.56
CA HIS A 181 12.88 -17.61 -0.81
C HIS A 181 11.89 -18.81 -0.88
N ASP A 182 11.14 -19.04 0.19
CA ASP A 182 10.18 -20.13 0.32
C ASP A 182 8.84 -19.73 -0.34
N VAL A 183 8.69 -20.09 -1.61
CA VAL A 183 7.50 -19.76 -2.41
C VAL A 183 6.24 -20.39 -1.83
N ASP A 184 6.29 -21.65 -1.45
CA ASP A 184 5.14 -22.36 -0.88
C ASP A 184 4.73 -21.74 0.47
N GLY A 185 5.71 -21.36 1.29
CA GLY A 185 5.50 -20.62 2.54
C GLY A 185 4.85 -19.25 2.30
N MET A 186 5.32 -18.49 1.31
CA MET A 186 4.74 -17.19 0.94
C MET A 186 3.28 -17.35 0.50
N GLU A 187 2.98 -18.28 -0.39
CA GLU A 187 1.63 -18.56 -0.88
C GLU A 187 0.69 -19.00 0.26
N SER A 188 1.16 -19.91 1.12
CA SER A 188 0.40 -20.37 2.28
C SER A 188 0.03 -19.23 3.23
N VAL A 189 0.97 -18.31 3.52
CA VAL A 189 0.70 -17.17 4.40
C VAL A 189 -0.25 -16.17 3.74
N LEU A 190 -0.14 -15.92 2.44
CA LEU A 190 -1.08 -15.04 1.72
C LEU A 190 -2.51 -15.61 1.70
N GLN A 191 -2.64 -16.94 1.56
CA GLN A 191 -3.93 -17.62 1.68
C GLN A 191 -4.53 -17.45 3.08
N GLU A 192 -3.71 -17.55 4.13
CA GLU A 192 -4.16 -17.33 5.51
C GLU A 192 -4.52 -15.86 5.77
N LEU A 193 -3.71 -14.91 5.31
CA LEU A 193 -3.93 -13.46 5.43
C LEU A 193 -5.26 -13.02 4.83
N THR A 194 -5.65 -13.65 3.72
CA THR A 194 -6.90 -13.36 3.01
C THR A 194 -8.07 -14.24 3.46
N SER A 195 -7.88 -15.11 4.46
CA SER A 195 -8.97 -15.89 5.04
C SER A 195 -9.95 -14.98 5.79
N PRO A 196 -11.25 -15.32 5.86
CA PRO A 196 -12.24 -14.50 6.57
C PRO A 196 -11.88 -14.18 8.02
N LYS A 197 -11.22 -15.12 8.70
CA LYS A 197 -10.78 -14.99 10.10
C LYS A 197 -9.75 -13.86 10.26
N ILE A 198 -8.75 -13.82 9.39
CA ILE A 198 -7.66 -12.85 9.48
C ILE A 198 -8.05 -11.52 8.82
N ALA A 199 -8.70 -11.56 7.66
CA ALA A 199 -9.14 -10.38 6.92
C ALA A 199 -10.01 -9.46 7.79
N LYS A 200 -10.91 -10.01 8.63
CA LYS A 200 -11.72 -9.21 9.57
C LYS A 200 -10.88 -8.34 10.51
N VAL A 201 -9.66 -8.77 10.85
CA VAL A 201 -8.75 -8.03 11.75
C VAL A 201 -7.75 -7.19 10.95
N ARG A 202 -7.13 -7.77 9.92
CA ARG A 202 -6.05 -7.11 9.16
C ARG A 202 -6.56 -6.13 8.09
N ASN A 203 -7.82 -6.22 7.65
CA ASN A 203 -8.42 -5.30 6.68
C ASN A 203 -9.32 -4.23 7.33
N SER A 204 -9.60 -4.32 8.64
CA SER A 204 -10.45 -3.34 9.36
C SER A 204 -9.66 -2.23 10.05
N GLU A 205 -8.51 -1.84 9.51
CA GLU A 205 -7.76 -0.70 10.03
C GLU A 205 -8.37 0.61 9.51
N GLN A 206 -8.41 1.64 10.36
CA GLN A 206 -9.05 2.93 10.03
C GLN A 206 -8.50 3.58 8.74
N ALA A 207 -7.26 3.26 8.36
CA ALA A 207 -6.62 3.75 7.15
C ALA A 207 -7.11 3.09 5.85
N PHE A 208 -7.92 2.03 5.93
CA PHE A 208 -8.36 1.24 4.77
C PHE A 208 -9.73 1.60 4.24
N GLY A 209 -10.24 2.81 4.51
CA GLY A 209 -11.57 3.24 4.08
C GLY A 209 -11.88 2.97 2.59
N PHE A 210 -10.89 3.01 1.69
CA PHE A 210 -11.09 2.65 0.29
C PHE A 210 -10.87 1.19 -0.05
N THR A 211 -10.02 0.48 0.69
CA THR A 211 -9.54 -0.86 0.32
C THR A 211 -10.16 -1.99 1.12
N GLU A 212 -10.74 -1.71 2.30
CA GLU A 212 -11.19 -2.71 3.30
C GLU A 212 -12.12 -3.81 2.75
N LYS A 213 -12.92 -3.47 1.73
CA LYS A 213 -13.90 -4.37 1.09
C LYS A 213 -13.51 -4.83 -0.31
N LEU A 214 -12.35 -4.38 -0.80
CA LEU A 214 -11.89 -4.61 -2.17
C LEU A 214 -10.69 -5.55 -2.21
N ILE A 215 -9.71 -5.32 -1.33
CA ILE A 215 -8.44 -6.05 -1.31
C ILE A 215 -7.97 -6.34 0.12
N GLY A 216 -7.10 -7.34 0.25
CA GLY A 216 -6.27 -7.48 1.44
C GLY A 216 -5.04 -6.59 1.31
N THR A 217 -5.13 -5.33 1.76
CA THR A 217 -4.08 -4.29 1.57
C THR A 217 -2.66 -4.82 1.82
N HIS A 218 -2.42 -5.40 3.00
CA HIS A 218 -1.11 -5.94 3.36
C HIS A 218 -0.72 -7.14 2.48
N ALA A 219 -1.68 -8.03 2.19
CA ALA A 219 -1.42 -9.19 1.36
C ALA A 219 -1.06 -8.81 -0.10
N VAL A 220 -1.68 -7.76 -0.65
CA VAL A 220 -1.33 -7.20 -1.97
C VAL A 220 0.08 -6.60 -1.94
N ILE A 221 0.43 -5.82 -0.90
CA ILE A 221 1.78 -5.26 -0.73
C ILE A 221 2.81 -6.38 -0.69
N TYR A 222 2.58 -7.42 0.11
CA TYR A 222 3.46 -8.56 0.28
C TYR A 222 3.65 -9.36 -1.01
N ALA A 223 2.56 -9.68 -1.69
CA ALA A 223 2.62 -10.35 -2.98
C ALA A 223 3.40 -9.52 -4.02
N LYS A 224 3.19 -8.19 -4.04
CA LYS A 224 3.93 -7.31 -4.96
C LYS A 224 5.42 -7.25 -4.64
N ILE A 225 5.80 -7.19 -3.36
CA ILE A 225 7.21 -7.24 -2.94
C ILE A 225 7.86 -8.54 -3.43
N ALA A 226 7.21 -9.69 -3.21
CA ALA A 226 7.71 -10.98 -3.69
C ALA A 226 7.91 -10.99 -5.22
N TRP A 227 6.95 -10.48 -5.99
CA TRP A 227 7.08 -10.37 -7.45
C TRP A 227 8.23 -9.46 -7.89
N ARG A 228 8.49 -8.36 -7.17
CA ARG A 228 9.65 -7.49 -7.43
C ARG A 228 10.99 -8.18 -7.19
N HIS A 229 11.03 -9.17 -6.29
CA HIS A 229 12.19 -10.03 -6.08
C HIS A 229 12.21 -11.28 -6.97
N GLY A 230 11.32 -11.37 -7.97
CA GLY A 230 11.29 -12.44 -8.97
C GLY A 230 10.47 -13.66 -8.57
N PHE A 231 9.80 -13.66 -7.41
CA PHE A 231 8.94 -14.75 -6.98
C PHE A 231 7.53 -14.60 -7.58
N LYS A 232 7.24 -15.40 -8.60
CA LYS A 232 5.92 -15.43 -9.25
C LYS A 232 4.96 -16.30 -8.46
N LEU A 233 4.35 -15.70 -7.44
CA LEU A 233 3.40 -16.39 -6.55
C LEU A 233 2.07 -16.71 -7.25
N LYS A 234 1.49 -17.86 -6.94
CA LYS A 234 0.15 -18.30 -7.34
C LYS A 234 -0.81 -18.14 -6.16
N VAL A 235 -1.56 -17.05 -6.14
CA VAL A 235 -2.44 -16.73 -5.01
C VAL A 235 -3.90 -16.77 -5.44
N ASN A 236 -4.58 -17.86 -5.08
CA ASN A 236 -5.99 -18.04 -5.44
C ASN A 236 -6.91 -17.32 -4.43
N SER A 237 -6.92 -15.99 -4.46
CA SER A 237 -7.71 -15.18 -3.53
C SER A 237 -8.38 -13.99 -4.23
N PRO A 238 -9.70 -13.78 -4.08
CA PRO A 238 -10.38 -12.61 -4.66
C PRO A 238 -9.91 -11.27 -4.05
N TRP A 239 -9.14 -11.34 -2.96
CA TRP A 239 -8.60 -10.19 -2.23
C TRP A 239 -7.25 -9.71 -2.75
N ILE A 240 -6.64 -10.43 -3.70
CA ILE A 240 -5.36 -10.10 -4.32
C ILE A 240 -5.56 -10.19 -5.84
N PRO A 241 -5.78 -9.06 -6.53
CA PRO A 241 -5.90 -9.07 -7.99
C PRO A 241 -4.59 -9.55 -8.63
N GLU A 242 -4.61 -10.69 -9.31
CA GLU A 242 -3.42 -11.31 -9.89
C GLU A 242 -2.79 -10.40 -10.97
N GLU A 243 -3.61 -9.62 -11.67
CA GLU A 243 -3.21 -8.69 -12.72
C GLU A 243 -2.36 -7.52 -12.21
N TRP A 244 -2.41 -7.23 -10.91
CA TRP A 244 -1.61 -6.18 -10.29
C TRP A 244 -0.18 -6.63 -9.95
N LEU A 245 0.06 -7.94 -9.88
CA LEU A 245 1.32 -8.49 -9.36
C LEU A 245 2.50 -8.36 -10.34
N PRO A 246 2.36 -8.66 -11.65
CA PRO A 246 3.43 -8.46 -12.62
C PRO A 246 4.03 -7.05 -12.54
N VAL A 247 5.36 -6.99 -12.47
CA VAL A 247 6.11 -5.72 -12.51
C VAL A 247 6.20 -5.26 -13.95
N SER A 248 5.35 -4.30 -14.32
CA SER A 248 5.24 -3.79 -15.69
C SER A 248 4.97 -2.29 -15.63
N PRO A 249 6.01 -1.45 -15.48
CA PRO A 249 5.86 0.00 -15.46
C PRO A 249 5.20 0.51 -16.75
N LEU A 250 4.48 1.63 -16.63
CA LEU A 250 3.97 2.33 -17.81
C LEU A 250 5.14 2.91 -18.62
N SER A 251 4.98 3.03 -19.93
CA SER A 251 5.96 3.68 -20.80
C SER A 251 6.12 5.17 -20.48
N HIS A 252 5.05 5.80 -19.99
CA HIS A 252 5.01 7.19 -19.58
C HIS A 252 3.98 7.38 -18.45
N TYR A 253 4.32 8.25 -17.49
CA TYR A 253 3.42 8.67 -16.42
C TYR A 253 3.14 10.17 -16.57
N VAL A 254 1.88 10.56 -16.46
CA VAL A 254 1.44 11.96 -16.57
C VAL A 254 1.27 12.57 -15.18
N ASP A 255 1.70 13.81 -15.01
CA ASP A 255 1.36 14.62 -13.85
C ASP A 255 0.08 15.42 -14.15
N PRO A 256 -1.08 15.09 -13.55
CA PRO A 256 -2.34 15.76 -13.87
C PRO A 256 -2.47 17.14 -13.20
N TYR A 257 -1.57 17.48 -12.28
CA TYR A 257 -1.59 18.74 -11.55
C TYR A 257 -0.28 19.47 -11.81
N ARG A 258 -0.39 20.74 -12.23
CA ARG A 258 0.76 21.56 -12.62
C ARG A 258 1.89 21.59 -11.59
N PHE A 259 1.56 21.69 -10.29
CA PHE A 259 2.57 21.72 -9.23
C PHE A 259 3.38 20.42 -9.08
N LEU A 260 2.93 19.30 -9.68
CA LEU A 260 3.67 18.04 -9.70
C LEU A 260 4.66 17.97 -10.87
N GLU A 261 4.44 18.71 -11.97
CA GLU A 261 5.30 18.71 -13.15
C GLU A 261 6.71 19.19 -12.82
N ASP A 262 6.82 20.19 -11.93
CA ASP A 262 8.08 20.77 -11.48
C ASP A 262 8.82 19.89 -10.45
N LEU A 263 8.20 18.80 -9.99
CA LEU A 263 8.71 17.95 -8.91
C LEU A 263 9.25 16.63 -9.46
N ALA A 264 10.56 16.61 -9.72
CA ALA A 264 11.28 15.37 -9.92
C ALA A 264 11.31 14.54 -8.63
N ILE A 265 11.12 13.23 -8.76
CA ILE A 265 11.35 12.28 -7.66
C ILE A 265 12.86 12.11 -7.56
N VAL A 266 13.44 12.60 -6.46
CA VAL A 266 14.87 12.56 -6.13
C VAL A 266 15.09 11.99 -4.75
#